data_AF-A0A352YV86-F1
#
_entry.id   AF-A0A352YV86-F1
#
_cell.length_a   1.000
_cell.length_b   1.000
_cell.length_c   1.000
_cell.angle_alpha   90.00
_cell.angle_beta   90.00
_cell.angle_gamma   90.00
#
_symmetry.space_group_name_H-M   'P 1'
#
loop_
_entity.id
_entity.type
_entity.pdbx_description
1 polymer ?
#
loop_
_entity_poly.entity_id
_entity_poly.type
_entity_poly.pdbx_seq_one_letter_code
_entity_poly.pdbx_strand_id
1 'polypeptide(L)'
;MTTVVFLTNTTINQHMHKLSSGLVIKHSHPFDNKSTGEPFQKHNHTSAEFIFLDQLSNTVFWIYLYILFLIYLLFGHEIKTRSHVIIFGNPDLYFLKNYHAPPTQAY
;
A
#
# COMPACT_ATOMS: atom_id res chain seq x y z
N MET A 1 8.18 12.53 -13.28
CA MET A 1 8.14 12.13 -14.70
C MET A 1 6.95 11.22 -15.00
N THR A 2 6.68 10.19 -14.20
CA THR A 2 5.57 9.22 -14.39
C THR A 2 4.16 9.84 -14.33
N THR A 3 3.91 10.76 -13.41
CA THR A 3 2.57 11.34 -13.20
C THR A 3 2.07 12.12 -14.41
N VAL A 4 2.96 12.83 -15.11
CA VAL A 4 2.62 13.59 -16.31
C VAL A 4 2.22 12.65 -17.45
N VAL A 5 2.94 11.54 -17.64
CA VAL A 5 2.61 10.54 -18.66
C VAL A 5 1.24 9.92 -18.43
N PHE A 6 0.90 9.58 -17.18
CA PHE A 6 -0.44 9.09 -16.84
C PHE A 6 -1.52 10.15 -17.07
N LEU A 7 -1.28 11.40 -16.67
CA LEU A 7 -2.23 12.49 -16.88
C LEU A 7 -2.49 12.74 -18.38
N THR A 8 -1.44 12.72 -19.18
CA THR A 8 -1.50 12.87 -20.63
C THR A 8 -2.26 11.71 -21.26
N ASN A 9 -1.99 10.47 -20.86
CA ASN A 9 -2.71 9.30 -21.36
C ASN A 9 -4.21 9.36 -21.02
N THR A 10 -4.54 9.74 -19.78
CA THR A 10 -5.94 9.91 -19.34
C THR A 10 -6.66 11.05 -20.07
N THR A 11 -5.94 12.07 -20.52
CA THR A 11 -6.55 13.22 -21.20
C THR A 11 -6.71 12.98 -22.69
N ILE A 12 -5.72 12.34 -23.32
CA ILE A 12 -5.65 12.19 -24.78
C ILE A 12 -6.34 10.90 -25.24
N ASN A 13 -6.12 9.78 -24.54
CA ASN A 13 -6.60 8.46 -24.96
C ASN A 13 -7.87 8.01 -24.21
N GLN A 14 -8.58 8.96 -23.59
CA GLN A 14 -9.89 8.71 -22.97
C GLN A 14 -10.98 8.49 -24.01
N HIS A 15 -11.88 7.57 -23.72
CA HIS A 15 -13.12 7.38 -24.46
C HIS A 15 -14.21 6.84 -23.53
N MET A 16 -15.45 6.87 -24.01
CA MET A 16 -16.65 6.58 -23.25
C MET A 16 -17.38 5.36 -23.83
N HIS A 17 -17.93 4.53 -22.96
CA HIS A 17 -18.79 3.40 -23.29
C HIS A 17 -20.15 3.62 -22.65
N LYS A 18 -21.22 3.43 -23.43
CA LYS A 18 -22.58 3.43 -22.90
C LYS A 18 -23.08 1.99 -22.84
N LEU A 19 -23.35 1.50 -21.64
CA LEU A 19 -23.89 0.15 -21.43
C LEU A 19 -25.38 0.11 -21.79
N SER A 20 -25.91 -1.10 -21.99
CA SER A 20 -27.34 -1.34 -22.24
C SER A 20 -28.23 -0.86 -21.09
N SER A 21 -27.69 -0.80 -19.86
CA SER A 21 -28.34 -0.25 -18.67
C SER A 21 -28.43 1.29 -18.66
N GLY A 22 -27.77 1.98 -19.61
CA GLY A 22 -27.69 3.44 -19.65
C GLY A 22 -26.52 4.03 -18.87
N LEU A 23 -25.76 3.22 -18.12
CA LEU A 23 -24.54 3.64 -17.44
C LEU A 23 -23.47 4.05 -18.47
N VAL A 24 -22.81 5.18 -18.23
CA VAL A 24 -21.70 5.67 -19.05
C VAL A 24 -20.39 5.47 -18.28
N ILE A 25 -19.46 4.73 -18.86
CA ILE A 25 -18.16 4.42 -18.28
C ILE A 25 -17.07 5.09 -19.12
N LYS A 26 -16.13 5.75 -18.45
CA LYS A 26 -15.05 6.49 -19.07
C LYS A 26 -13.72 5.87 -18.66
N HIS A 27 -12.92 5.47 -19.64
CA HIS A 27 -11.60 4.88 -19.39
C HIS A 27 -10.61 5.25 -20.49
N SER A 28 -9.32 5.05 -20.23
CA SER A 28 -8.23 5.47 -21.12
C SER A 28 -7.35 4.28 -21.49
N HIS A 29 -7.11 4.09 -22.78
CA HIS A 29 -6.23 3.02 -23.27
C HIS A 29 -4.78 3.53 -23.43
N PRO A 30 -3.78 2.63 -23.45
CA PRO A 30 -2.49 2.94 -24.06
C PRO A 30 -2.70 3.43 -25.50
N PHE A 31 -1.82 4.30 -25.97
CA PHE A 31 -1.89 4.82 -27.35
C PHE A 31 -1.96 3.68 -28.37
N ASP A 32 -3.02 3.67 -29.18
CA ASP A 32 -3.21 2.74 -30.30
C ASP A 32 -3.44 3.55 -31.59
N ASN A 33 -2.63 3.29 -32.62
CA ASN A 33 -2.72 3.94 -33.92
C ASN A 33 -3.92 3.47 -34.76
N LYS A 34 -4.66 2.45 -34.31
CA LYS A 34 -5.88 1.94 -34.96
C LYS A 34 -7.16 2.54 -34.39
N SER A 35 -7.07 3.32 -33.31
CA SER A 35 -8.21 4.03 -32.71
C SER A 35 -8.76 5.06 -33.69
N THR A 36 -10.03 4.93 -34.08
CA THR A 36 -10.68 5.78 -35.12
C THR A 36 -11.00 7.20 -34.65
N GLY A 37 -10.49 7.64 -33.49
CA GLY A 37 -10.74 8.98 -32.95
C GLY A 37 -12.17 9.21 -32.47
N GLU A 38 -13.06 8.21 -32.53
CA GLU A 38 -14.42 8.34 -32.04
C GLU A 38 -14.48 8.21 -30.50
N PRO A 39 -15.28 9.05 -29.81
CA PRO A 39 -15.41 9.01 -28.36
C PRO A 39 -16.22 7.80 -27.86
N PHE A 40 -16.99 7.14 -28.71
CA PHE A 40 -17.77 5.93 -28.39
C PHE A 40 -17.32 4.76 -29.25
N GLN A 41 -16.36 4.00 -28.75
CA GLN A 41 -15.78 2.88 -29.50
C GLN A 41 -16.51 1.58 -29.14
N LYS A 42 -16.72 0.69 -30.11
CA LYS A 42 -17.25 -0.66 -29.85
C LYS A 42 -16.10 -1.65 -29.71
N HIS A 43 -15.68 -1.87 -28.46
CA HIS A 43 -14.73 -2.92 -28.10
C HIS A 43 -15.46 -4.06 -27.40
N ASN A 44 -15.03 -5.30 -27.60
CA ASN A 44 -15.61 -6.46 -26.93
C ASN A 44 -15.13 -6.52 -25.48
N HIS A 45 -15.83 -5.81 -24.60
CA HIS A 45 -15.65 -5.92 -23.15
C HIS A 45 -16.95 -6.40 -22.51
N THR A 46 -16.81 -7.24 -21.49
CA THR A 46 -17.94 -7.62 -20.66
C THR A 46 -18.31 -6.48 -19.70
N SER A 47 -19.57 -6.42 -19.25
CA SER A 47 -19.99 -5.41 -18.26
C SER A 47 -19.16 -5.45 -16.97
N ALA A 48 -18.68 -6.63 -16.58
CA ALA A 48 -17.82 -6.81 -15.41
C ALA A 48 -16.44 -6.17 -15.60
N GLU A 49 -15.83 -6.32 -16.78
CA GLU A 49 -14.57 -5.65 -17.12
C GLU A 49 -14.71 -4.13 -17.03
N PHE A 50 -15.83 -3.57 -17.53
CA PHE A 50 -16.05 -2.14 -17.44
C PHE A 50 -16.17 -1.63 -16.01
N ILE A 51 -16.89 -2.35 -15.14
CA ILE A 51 -17.02 -1.98 -13.73
C ILE A 51 -15.66 -2.06 -13.03
N PHE A 52 -14.86 -3.09 -13.32
CA PHE A 52 -13.52 -3.23 -12.77
C PHE A 52 -12.59 -2.08 -13.19
N LEU A 53 -12.60 -1.72 -14.49
CA LEU A 53 -11.83 -0.61 -15.03
C LEU A 53 -12.27 0.74 -14.45
N ASP A 54 -13.58 0.93 -14.25
CA ASP A 54 -14.14 2.12 -13.61
C ASP A 54 -13.60 2.27 -12.18
N GLN A 55 -13.60 1.20 -11.38
CA GLN A 55 -13.06 1.25 -10.00
C GLN A 55 -11.54 1.50 -9.98
N LEU A 56 -10.77 0.88 -10.89
CA LEU A 56 -9.33 1.15 -11.02
C LEU A 56 -9.03 2.61 -11.39
N SER A 57 -9.92 3.25 -12.14
CA SER A 57 -9.78 4.65 -12.57
C SER A 57 -10.33 5.64 -11.54
N ASN A 58 -11.09 5.17 -10.56
CA ASN A 58 -11.81 6.00 -9.60
C ASN A 58 -10.91 6.43 -8.44
N THR A 59 -10.61 7.72 -8.35
CA THR A 59 -9.77 8.28 -7.27
C THR A 59 -10.37 8.09 -5.87
N VAL A 60 -11.70 8.16 -5.74
CA VAL A 60 -12.39 7.97 -4.46
C VAL A 60 -12.21 6.54 -3.96
N PHE A 61 -12.25 5.55 -4.87
CA PHE A 61 -11.99 4.15 -4.54
C PHE A 61 -10.58 3.96 -3.94
N TRP A 62 -9.56 4.56 -4.54
CA TRP A 62 -8.18 4.49 -4.02
C TRP A 62 -7.98 5.22 -2.69
N ILE A 63 -8.61 6.38 -2.51
CA ILE A 63 -8.58 7.11 -1.23
C ILE A 63 -9.20 6.24 -0.13
N TYR A 64 -10.32 5.58 -0.41
CA TYR A 64 -10.98 4.68 0.51
C TYR A 64 -10.07 3.50 0.91
N LEU A 65 -9.45 2.82 -0.07
CA LEU A 65 -8.50 1.73 0.20
C LEU A 65 -7.29 2.20 1.01
N TYR A 66 -6.77 3.40 0.72
CA TYR A 66 -5.67 3.99 1.47
C TYR A 66 -6.04 4.25 2.93
N ILE A 67 -7.23 4.81 3.19
CA ILE A 67 -7.73 5.02 4.56
C ILE A 67 -7.89 3.68 5.28
N LEU A 68 -8.46 2.66 4.64
CA LEU A 68 -8.58 1.32 5.24
C LEU A 68 -7.22 0.72 5.58
N PHE A 69 -6.23 0.88 4.69
CA PHE A 69 -4.86 0.43 4.94
C PHE A 69 -4.24 1.16 6.15
N LEU A 70 -4.44 2.47 6.27
CA LEU A 70 -3.98 3.24 7.43
C LEU A 70 -4.66 2.80 8.72
N ILE A 71 -5.98 2.56 8.69
CA ILE A 71 -6.73 2.02 9.85
C ILE A 71 -6.15 0.66 10.23
N TYR A 72 -5.94 -0.25 9.27
CA TYR A 72 -5.33 -1.53 9.54
C TYR A 72 -3.92 -1.40 10.15
N LEU A 73 -3.12 -0.44 9.70
CA LEU A 73 -1.78 -0.22 10.27
C LEU A 73 -1.85 0.33 11.71
N LEU A 74 -2.77 1.26 11.98
CA LEU A 74 -2.95 1.89 13.29
C LEU A 74 -3.56 0.95 14.33
N PHE A 75 -4.48 0.07 13.93
CA PHE A 75 -5.23 -0.80 14.84
C PHE A 75 -4.85 -2.28 14.75
N GLY A 76 -4.18 -2.71 13.67
CA GLY A 76 -3.74 -4.09 13.46
C GLY A 76 -2.39 -4.42 14.10
N HIS A 77 -1.69 -3.42 14.65
CA HIS A 77 -0.55 -3.65 15.51
C HIS A 77 -1.07 -3.79 16.96
N GLU A 78 -1.46 -5.00 17.37
CA GLU A 78 -1.20 -5.34 18.77
C GLU A 78 0.31 -5.13 18.93
N ILE A 79 0.69 -4.06 19.62
CA ILE A 79 2.06 -3.89 20.10
C ILE A 79 2.24 -5.09 21.01
N LYS A 80 2.74 -6.19 20.45
CA LYS A 80 3.45 -7.19 21.22
C LYS A 80 4.63 -6.41 21.74
N THR A 81 4.43 -5.72 22.87
CA THR A 81 5.49 -5.23 23.71
C THR A 81 6.19 -6.50 24.12
N ARG A 82 7.08 -6.99 23.24
CA ARG A 82 8.14 -7.85 23.66
C ARG A 82 8.88 -6.93 24.59
N SER A 83 8.54 -7.02 25.87
CA SER A 83 9.26 -6.36 26.93
C SER A 83 10.69 -6.73 26.63
N HIS A 84 11.45 -5.80 26.07
CA HIS A 84 12.89 -5.90 26.13
C HIS A 84 13.13 -5.77 27.62
N VAL A 85 13.06 -6.89 28.32
CA VAL A 85 13.70 -7.04 29.61
C VAL A 85 15.15 -6.86 29.23
N ILE A 86 15.60 -5.60 29.28
CA ILE A 86 17.00 -5.28 29.36
C ILE A 86 17.37 -5.86 30.71
N ILE A 87 17.74 -7.13 30.71
CA ILE A 87 18.49 -7.70 31.81
C ILE A 87 19.80 -6.92 31.75
N PHE A 88 19.87 -5.82 32.49
CA PHE A 88 21.14 -5.33 32.99
C PHE A 88 21.64 -6.47 33.87
N GLY A 89 22.35 -7.41 33.24
CA GLY A 89 23.18 -8.35 33.96
C GLY A 89 24.20 -7.50 34.66
N ASN A 90 23.94 -7.15 35.92
CA ASN A 90 24.95 -6.64 36.84
C ASN A 90 25.95 -7.78 36.98
N PRO A 91 27.14 -7.74 36.35
CA PRO A 91 28.06 -8.87 36.43
C PRO A 91 28.65 -9.00 37.84
N ASP A 92 28.57 -7.95 38.67
CA ASP A 92 29.51 -7.78 39.79
C ASP A 92 28.88 -7.60 41.18
N LEU A 93 27.60 -7.91 41.39
CA LEU A 93 27.02 -7.83 42.74
C LEU A 93 27.30 -9.07 43.62
N TYR A 94 28.01 -10.07 43.13
CA TYR A 94 28.38 -11.25 43.92
C TYR A 94 29.60 -11.02 44.84
N PHE A 95 30.32 -9.89 44.71
CA PHE A 95 31.57 -9.68 45.46
C PHE A 95 31.46 -8.82 46.73
N LEU A 96 30.27 -8.41 47.14
CA LEU A 96 30.11 -7.45 48.25
C LEU A 96 29.30 -7.95 49.44
N LYS A 97 29.15 -9.27 49.60
CA LYS A 97 28.48 -9.80 50.81
C LYS A 97 29.42 -10.07 51.98
N ASN A 98 30.74 -10.27 51.77
CA ASN A 98 31.61 -10.78 52.83
C ASN A 98 33.04 -10.20 52.92
N TYR A 99 33.36 -9.01 52.37
CA TYR A 99 34.61 -8.24 52.62
C TYR A 99 35.97 -9.01 52.71
N HIS A 100 36.05 -10.24 52.21
CA HIS A 100 37.26 -11.06 52.25
C HIS A 100 37.80 -11.08 50.83
N ALA A 101 38.98 -10.47 50.66
CA ALA A 101 39.73 -10.63 49.42
C ALA A 101 40.02 -12.13 49.19
N PRO A 102 39.99 -12.62 47.94
CA PRO A 102 40.41 -13.98 47.65
C PRO A 102 41.84 -14.20 48.15
N PRO A 103 42.17 -15.37 48.72
CA PRO A 103 43.49 -15.63 49.26
C PRO A 103 44.53 -15.48 48.15
N THR A 104 45.44 -14.52 48.31
CA THR A 104 46.62 -14.41 47.46
C THR A 104 47.47 -15.65 47.70
N GLN A 105 47.60 -16.51 46.69
CA GLN A 105 48.60 -17.57 46.71
C GLN A 105 49.98 -16.90 46.72
N ALA A 106 50.61 -16.84 47.89
CA ALA A 106 52.03 -16.61 48.01
C ALA A 106 52.74 -17.92 47.66
N TYR A 107 53.76 -17.81 46.79
CA TYR A 107 54.66 -18.87 46.38
C TYR A 107 55.37 -19.54 47.57
#